data_AF-A0A832BNA1-F1
#
_entry.id   AF-A0A832BNA1-F1
#
_cell.length_a   1.000
_cell.length_b   1.000
_cell.length_c   1.000
_cell.angle_alpha   90.00
_cell.angle_beta   90.00
_cell.angle_gamma   90.00
#
_symmetry.space_group_name_H-M   'P 1'
#
loop_
_entity.id
_entity.type
_entity.pdbx_description
1 polymer ?
#
loop_
_entity_poly.entity_id
_entity_poly.type
_entity_poly.pdbx_seq_one_letter_code
_entity_poly.pdbx_strand_id
1 'polypeptide(L)'
;MTRVLAYLGLVWISISVLSCQKEPDESILGGGPAACTLIKAEAFDGGAVSDTAGYVYTDNKITRANRTDFSNVYIYSGDRIVRRNYLQNGNQLAYDTVLYNGDGTIRRIQTYFSSPLLPIAILLLDYELSYSAGKLVRLVEKADTSVTGMPPVALYQYDYTYTGNNITSAVELDIEAASSDTLRYQYDNSSNYFKSRLLTDIFLSEINGQTLPFAFSANNVTSLAQGGDTFAISYTLDDKKNLRELLVDGELAIRYTYKCQ
;
A
#
# COMPACT_ATOMS: atom_id res chain seq x y z
N MET A 1 -16.72 -45.77 -44.11
CA MET A 1 -17.88 -45.95 -43.20
C MET A 1 -17.31 -46.60 -41.96
N THR A 2 -17.31 -45.99 -40.78
CA THR A 2 -18.47 -45.48 -40.04
C THR A 2 -17.99 -44.41 -39.04
N ARG A 3 -18.56 -43.21 -39.08
CA ARG A 3 -18.41 -42.19 -38.02
C ARG A 3 -19.46 -42.49 -36.96
N VAL A 4 -19.06 -42.61 -35.71
CA VAL A 4 -19.97 -42.59 -34.55
C VAL A 4 -19.71 -41.28 -33.80
N LEU A 5 -20.66 -40.37 -33.91
CA LEU A 5 -20.82 -39.24 -32.99
C LEU A 5 -21.23 -39.79 -31.62
N ALA A 6 -20.58 -39.32 -30.56
CA ALA A 6 -21.13 -39.30 -29.21
C ALA A 6 -20.84 -37.94 -28.58
N TYR A 7 -21.85 -37.07 -28.64
CA TYR A 7 -22.02 -35.93 -27.75
C TYR A 7 -22.47 -36.45 -26.38
N LEU A 8 -21.85 -35.96 -25.30
CA LEU A 8 -22.43 -35.60 -24.00
C LEU A 8 -21.38 -35.76 -22.89
N GLY A 9 -20.93 -34.62 -22.36
CA GLY A 9 -20.03 -34.55 -21.21
C GLY A 9 -19.64 -33.11 -20.88
N LEU A 10 -20.57 -32.16 -21.06
CA LEU A 10 -20.48 -30.85 -20.45
C LEU A 10 -20.77 -31.01 -18.97
N VAL A 11 -19.87 -30.47 -18.15
CA VAL A 11 -20.07 -29.69 -16.92
C VAL A 11 -18.84 -29.90 -16.03
N TRP A 12 -17.78 -29.18 -16.37
CA TRP A 12 -16.72 -28.83 -15.43
C TRP A 12 -17.27 -27.68 -14.58
N ILE A 13 -17.85 -28.00 -13.43
CA ILE A 13 -18.06 -27.02 -12.36
C ILE A 13 -16.76 -27.02 -11.55
N SER A 14 -15.78 -26.25 -12.04
CA SER A 14 -14.76 -25.68 -11.17
C SER A 14 -15.43 -24.57 -10.38
N ILE A 15 -16.02 -24.94 -9.25
CA ILE A 15 -16.33 -24.01 -8.16
C ILE A 15 -14.98 -23.50 -7.65
N SER A 16 -14.48 -22.46 -8.31
CA SER A 16 -13.50 -21.52 -7.79
C SER A 16 -14.28 -20.41 -7.07
N VAL A 17 -15.05 -20.78 -6.04
CA VAL A 17 -15.54 -19.79 -5.09
C VAL A 17 -14.48 -19.57 -4.04
N LEU A 18 -14.22 -18.28 -3.80
CA LEU A 18 -13.48 -17.71 -2.67
C LEU A 18 -11.96 -17.65 -2.82
N SER A 19 -11.52 -16.85 -3.79
CA SER A 19 -10.50 -15.84 -3.51
C SER A 19 -11.06 -14.43 -3.76
N CYS A 20 -12.26 -14.16 -3.23
CA CYS A 20 -12.56 -12.78 -2.81
C CYS A 20 -11.64 -12.53 -1.62
N GLN A 21 -10.46 -11.99 -1.87
CA GLN A 21 -9.65 -11.39 -0.82
C GLN A 21 -10.40 -10.11 -0.41
N LYS A 22 -11.49 -10.29 0.35
CA LYS A 22 -12.11 -9.23 1.15
C LYS A 22 -10.97 -8.58 1.91
N GLU A 23 -10.94 -7.25 1.96
CA GLU A 23 -10.03 -6.56 2.87
C GLU A 23 -10.10 -7.25 4.24
N PRO A 24 -8.96 -7.46 4.91
CA PRO A 24 -8.94 -8.16 6.19
C PRO A 24 -10.05 -7.60 7.08
N ASP A 25 -10.95 -8.48 7.51
CA ASP A 25 -12.05 -8.15 8.40
C ASP A 25 -11.49 -7.42 9.63
N GLU A 26 -12.26 -6.47 10.18
CA GLU A 26 -11.83 -5.61 11.30
C GLU A 26 -11.38 -6.42 12.53
N SER A 27 -11.65 -7.73 12.57
CA SER A 27 -11.13 -8.68 13.56
C SER A 27 -9.60 -8.78 13.61
N ILE A 28 -8.85 -8.26 12.63
CA ILE A 28 -7.37 -8.15 12.71
C ILE A 28 -6.94 -6.85 13.43
N LEU A 29 -7.81 -5.83 13.48
CA LEU A 29 -7.61 -4.62 14.28
C LEU A 29 -8.27 -4.71 15.68
N GLY A 30 -9.11 -5.72 15.92
CA GLY A 30 -9.72 -5.96 17.23
C GLY A 30 -9.86 -7.44 17.55
N GLY A 31 -9.03 -7.96 18.47
CA GLY A 31 -9.24 -9.35 18.92
C GLY A 31 -8.24 -10.00 19.90
N GLY A 32 -7.72 -9.28 20.90
CA GLY A 32 -7.24 -9.83 22.20
C GLY A 32 -5.73 -9.99 22.43
N PRO A 33 -5.22 -10.03 23.69
CA PRO A 33 -5.62 -9.32 24.92
C PRO A 33 -4.83 -8.01 25.10
N ALA A 34 -5.51 -6.97 25.60
CA ALA A 34 -5.15 -5.53 25.62
C ALA A 34 -5.07 -4.91 24.20
N ALA A 35 -6.17 -4.29 23.75
CA ALA A 35 -6.24 -3.58 22.47
C ALA A 35 -5.21 -2.44 22.46
N CYS A 36 -4.05 -2.70 21.85
CA CYS A 36 -2.99 -1.72 21.69
C CYS A 36 -3.29 -0.85 20.46
N THR A 37 -3.46 0.44 20.67
CA THR A 37 -3.65 1.41 19.59
C THR A 37 -2.30 2.01 19.21
N LEU A 38 -1.97 2.03 17.92
CA LEU A 38 -0.77 2.70 17.41
C LEU A 38 -0.92 4.21 17.62
N ILE A 39 -0.07 4.83 18.44
CA ILE A 39 -0.16 6.27 18.75
C ILE A 39 0.90 7.09 18.02
N LYS A 40 2.03 6.47 17.65
CA LYS A 40 3.16 7.17 17.04
C LYS A 40 3.97 6.23 16.15
N ALA A 41 4.46 6.72 15.02
CA ALA A 41 5.52 6.11 14.23
C ALA A 41 6.63 7.14 13.99
N GLU A 42 7.88 6.73 14.07
CA GLU A 42 9.07 7.56 13.88
C GLU A 42 9.89 6.93 12.76
N ALA A 43 10.14 7.68 11.68
CA ALA A 43 11.05 7.29 10.63
C ALA A 43 12.48 7.73 10.98
N PHE A 44 13.46 6.94 10.59
CA PHE A 44 14.86 7.15 10.90
C PHE A 44 15.71 7.20 9.63
N ASP A 45 16.73 8.06 9.63
CA ASP A 45 17.78 8.16 8.61
C ASP A 45 19.12 8.43 9.32
N GLY A 46 20.15 7.63 9.02
CA GLY A 46 21.46 7.73 9.67
C GLY A 46 21.40 7.61 11.21
N GLY A 47 20.42 6.90 11.75
CA GLY A 47 20.19 6.75 13.20
C GLY A 47 19.50 7.93 13.90
N ALA A 48 19.15 8.99 13.18
CA ALA A 48 18.37 10.11 13.68
C ALA A 48 16.91 10.02 13.23
N VAL A 49 15.98 10.59 14.01
CA VAL A 49 14.57 10.68 13.60
C VAL A 49 14.46 11.70 12.46
N SER A 50 14.00 11.26 11.29
CA SER A 50 13.80 12.08 10.09
C SER A 50 12.36 12.61 9.97
N ASP A 51 11.37 11.81 10.39
CA ASP A 51 9.96 12.22 10.45
C ASP A 51 9.24 11.50 11.61
N THR A 52 8.13 12.06 12.07
CA THR A 52 7.31 11.47 13.14
C THR A 52 5.85 11.66 12.82
N ALA A 53 5.08 10.59 12.78
CA ALA A 53 3.62 10.62 12.64
C ALA A 53 2.94 10.27 13.97
N GLY A 54 2.20 11.20 14.55
CA GLY A 54 1.30 10.98 15.68
C GLY A 54 -0.15 10.73 15.22
N TYR A 55 -0.77 9.64 15.66
CA TYR A 55 -2.07 9.20 15.14
C TYR A 55 -3.23 9.58 16.07
N VAL A 56 -4.30 10.12 15.47
CA VAL A 56 -5.56 10.47 16.14
C VAL A 56 -6.66 9.56 15.63
N TYR A 57 -7.47 9.05 16.56
CA TYR A 57 -8.54 8.11 16.26
C TYR A 57 -9.92 8.72 16.53
N THR A 58 -10.89 8.32 15.72
CA THR A 58 -12.32 8.53 15.96
C THR A 58 -13.04 7.26 15.54
N ASP A 59 -13.88 6.71 16.41
CA ASP A 59 -14.61 5.46 16.17
C ASP A 59 -13.69 4.32 15.67
N ASN A 60 -12.56 4.13 16.36
CA ASN A 60 -11.51 3.14 16.05
C ASN A 60 -10.79 3.30 14.69
N LYS A 61 -11.01 4.40 13.96
CA LYS A 61 -10.33 4.71 12.70
C LYS A 61 -9.32 5.84 12.87
N ILE A 62 -8.19 5.77 12.19
CA ILE A 62 -7.22 6.86 12.12
C ILE A 62 -7.85 8.00 11.29
N THR A 63 -8.27 9.08 11.94
CA THR A 63 -8.82 10.26 11.23
C THR A 63 -7.78 11.31 10.95
N ARG A 64 -6.63 11.26 11.65
CA ARG A 64 -5.50 12.16 11.40
C ARG A 64 -4.16 11.51 11.72
N ALA A 65 -3.14 11.82 10.92
CA ALA A 65 -1.74 11.64 11.26
C ALA A 65 -1.05 13.01 11.28
N ASN A 66 -0.56 13.43 12.44
CA ASN A 66 0.18 14.69 12.62
C ASN A 66 1.66 14.42 12.40
N ARG A 67 2.23 15.03 11.36
CA ARG A 67 3.67 15.02 11.11
C ARG A 67 4.33 16.30 11.61
N THR A 68 5.66 16.34 11.56
CA THR A 68 6.44 17.51 12.00
C THR A 68 6.00 18.78 11.27
N ASP A 69 5.84 18.72 9.95
CA ASP A 69 5.61 19.91 9.11
C ASP A 69 4.20 20.01 8.50
N PHE A 70 3.42 18.93 8.54
CA PHE A 70 2.08 18.87 7.99
C PHE A 70 1.23 17.82 8.71
N SER A 71 -0.06 17.76 8.41
CA SER A 71 -0.94 16.69 8.88
C SER A 71 -1.73 16.08 7.75
N ASN A 72 -1.95 14.77 7.82
CA ASN A 72 -2.83 14.05 6.92
C ASN A 72 -4.18 13.88 7.61
N VAL A 73 -5.27 14.33 6.97
CA VAL A 73 -6.64 14.09 7.43
C VAL A 73 -7.31 13.09 6.50
N TYR A 74 -7.86 12.03 7.07
CA TYR A 74 -8.47 10.93 6.32
C TYR A 74 -10.00 11.05 6.34
N ILE A 75 -10.60 11.04 5.16
CA ILE A 75 -12.05 11.07 4.97
C ILE A 75 -12.50 9.68 4.52
N TYR A 76 -13.50 9.15 5.21
CA TYR A 76 -14.00 7.80 5.00
C TYR A 76 -15.37 7.78 4.33
N SER A 77 -15.64 6.72 3.57
CA SER A 77 -16.98 6.28 3.19
C SER A 77 -17.16 4.85 3.68
N GLY A 78 -17.95 4.67 4.74
CA GLY A 78 -17.93 3.42 5.52
C GLY A 78 -16.56 3.19 6.14
N ASP A 79 -15.93 2.06 5.81
CA ASP A 79 -14.62 1.66 6.36
C ASP A 79 -13.44 2.02 5.43
N ARG A 80 -13.73 2.63 4.29
CA ARG A 80 -12.73 2.93 3.25
C ARG A 80 -12.33 4.39 3.26
N ILE A 81 -11.03 4.66 3.21
CA ILE A 81 -10.49 6.00 2.97
C ILE A 81 -10.81 6.38 1.52
N VAL A 82 -11.57 7.44 1.30
CA VAL A 82 -11.88 7.96 -0.04
C VAL A 82 -11.09 9.22 -0.37
N ARG A 83 -10.52 9.88 0.65
CA ARG A 83 -9.71 11.08 0.47
C ARG A 83 -8.72 11.26 1.63
N ARG A 84 -7.51 11.72 1.30
CA ARG A 84 -6.46 12.10 2.27
C ARG A 84 -6.06 13.54 1.99
N ASN A 85 -6.31 14.46 2.92
CA ASN A 85 -5.93 15.86 2.76
C ASN A 85 -4.59 16.12 3.45
N TYR A 86 -3.69 16.82 2.77
CA TYR A 86 -2.41 17.26 3.32
C TYR A 86 -2.55 18.72 3.76
N LEU A 87 -2.48 18.96 5.07
CA LEU A 87 -2.68 20.27 5.67
C LEU A 87 -1.38 20.79 6.28
N GLN A 88 -1.00 22.02 5.95
CA GLN A 88 0.07 22.77 6.62
C GLN A 88 -0.53 24.02 7.25
N ASN A 89 -0.35 24.18 8.57
CA ASN A 89 -0.92 25.29 9.34
C ASN A 89 -2.44 25.46 9.11
N GLY A 90 -3.17 24.34 8.97
CA GLY A 90 -4.61 24.31 8.71
C GLY A 90 -5.03 24.54 7.25
N ASN A 91 -4.11 24.91 6.36
CA ASN A 91 -4.40 25.11 4.94
C ASN A 91 -4.13 23.82 4.15
N GLN A 92 -5.02 23.47 3.23
CA GLN A 92 -4.84 22.31 2.36
C GLN A 92 -3.85 22.63 1.24
N LEU A 93 -2.72 21.92 1.22
CA LEU A 93 -1.68 22.03 0.19
C LEU A 93 -1.88 21.02 -0.94
N ALA A 94 -2.39 19.83 -0.60
CA ALA A 94 -2.63 18.76 -1.53
C ALA A 94 -3.75 17.85 -1.00
N TYR A 95 -4.23 16.96 -1.84
CA TYR A 95 -5.09 15.86 -1.40
C TYR A 95 -5.00 14.68 -2.35
N ASP A 96 -5.18 13.48 -1.82
CA ASP A 96 -5.44 12.30 -2.61
C ASP A 96 -6.94 12.03 -2.71
N THR A 97 -7.37 11.50 -3.84
CA THR A 97 -8.66 10.80 -3.97
C THR A 97 -8.39 9.32 -4.18
N VAL A 98 -9.19 8.48 -3.55
CA VAL A 98 -9.07 7.01 -3.62
C VAL A 98 -10.34 6.44 -4.19
N LEU A 99 -10.22 5.74 -5.31
CA LEU A 99 -11.32 5.09 -6.02
C LEU A 99 -11.18 3.59 -5.88
N TYR A 100 -12.30 2.90 -5.69
CA TYR A 100 -12.34 1.46 -5.47
C TYR A 100 -13.08 0.74 -6.60
N ASN A 101 -12.74 -0.53 -6.80
CA ASN A 101 -13.52 -1.47 -7.60
C ASN A 101 -14.78 -1.91 -6.85
N GLY A 102 -15.70 -2.59 -7.54
CA GLY A 102 -16.92 -3.13 -6.94
C GLY A 102 -16.66 -4.18 -5.85
N ASP A 103 -15.53 -4.89 -5.92
CA ASP A 103 -15.09 -5.87 -4.91
C ASP A 103 -14.41 -5.23 -3.69
N GLY A 104 -14.16 -3.91 -3.73
CA GLY A 104 -13.53 -3.16 -2.67
C GLY A 104 -12.02 -3.02 -2.73
N THR A 105 -11.36 -3.55 -3.75
CA THR A 105 -9.93 -3.28 -3.97
C THR A 105 -9.74 -1.83 -4.44
N ILE A 106 -8.60 -1.20 -4.08
CA ILE A 106 -8.27 0.15 -4.56
C ILE A 106 -8.00 0.08 -6.06
N ARG A 107 -8.79 0.80 -6.86
CA ARG A 107 -8.61 0.89 -8.31
C ARG A 107 -7.61 1.97 -8.71
N ARG A 108 -7.68 3.13 -8.05
CA ARG A 108 -6.94 4.32 -8.45
C ARG A 108 -6.70 5.24 -7.27
N ILE A 109 -5.52 5.85 -7.21
CA ILE A 109 -5.20 6.93 -6.27
C ILE A 109 -4.72 8.11 -7.10
N GLN A 110 -5.32 9.28 -6.89
CA GLN A 110 -4.93 10.50 -7.62
C GLN A 110 -4.54 11.58 -6.62
N THR A 111 -3.31 12.08 -6.74
CA THR A 111 -2.76 13.14 -5.89
C THR A 111 -2.89 14.47 -6.60
N TYR A 112 -3.53 15.43 -5.94
CA TYR A 112 -3.76 16.78 -6.46
C TYR A 112 -3.02 17.82 -5.62
N PHE A 113 -2.32 18.73 -6.28
CA PHE A 113 -1.85 19.97 -5.68
C PHE A 113 -2.96 20.99 -5.60
N SER A 114 -3.05 21.68 -4.46
CA SER A 114 -4.06 22.69 -4.16
C SER A 114 -3.35 23.96 -3.69
N SER A 115 -3.45 25.04 -4.47
CA SER A 115 -2.94 26.35 -4.08
C SER A 115 -4.08 27.37 -4.05
N PRO A 116 -4.15 28.26 -3.05
CA PRO A 116 -5.12 29.35 -3.04
C PRO A 116 -4.91 30.33 -4.19
N LEU A 117 -3.74 30.30 -4.86
CA LEU A 117 -3.44 31.14 -6.02
C LEU A 117 -3.93 30.53 -7.34
N LEU A 118 -4.35 29.26 -7.34
CA LEU A 118 -4.83 28.56 -8.52
C LEU A 118 -6.34 28.33 -8.41
N PRO A 119 -7.11 28.62 -9.47
CA PRO A 119 -8.56 28.45 -9.44
C PRO A 119 -9.00 26.98 -9.44
N ILE A 120 -8.09 26.06 -9.80
CA ILE A 120 -8.33 24.61 -9.89
C ILE A 120 -7.16 23.85 -9.29
N ALA A 121 -7.45 22.68 -8.72
CA ALA A 121 -6.42 21.76 -8.28
C ALA A 121 -5.73 21.09 -9.48
N ILE A 122 -4.43 20.88 -9.39
CA ILE A 122 -3.62 20.28 -10.46
C ILE A 122 -3.35 18.82 -10.10
N LEU A 123 -3.66 17.88 -10.99
CA LEU A 123 -3.29 16.49 -10.82
C LEU A 123 -1.76 16.38 -10.91
N LEU A 124 -1.11 15.85 -9.87
CA LEU A 124 0.34 15.62 -9.87
C LEU A 124 0.65 14.18 -10.25
N LEU A 125 0.04 13.24 -9.53
CA LEU A 125 0.30 11.82 -9.63
C LEU A 125 -0.99 11.04 -9.74
N ASP A 126 -0.93 9.96 -10.49
CA ASP A 126 -2.06 9.09 -10.77
C ASP A 126 -1.59 7.64 -10.81
N TYR A 127 -2.01 6.89 -9.80
CA TYR A 127 -1.67 5.49 -9.60
C TYR A 127 -2.86 4.63 -10.02
N GLU A 128 -2.70 3.81 -11.05
CA GLU A 128 -3.70 2.86 -11.51
C GLU A 128 -3.32 1.44 -11.08
N LEU A 129 -4.20 0.79 -10.31
CA LEU A 129 -3.98 -0.54 -9.76
C LEU A 129 -4.91 -1.53 -10.46
N SER A 130 -4.34 -2.60 -11.02
CA SER A 130 -5.07 -3.65 -11.71
C SER A 130 -4.99 -4.97 -10.97
N TYR A 131 -6.11 -5.70 -10.94
CA TYR A 131 -6.24 -6.94 -10.19
C TYR A 131 -6.66 -8.11 -11.08
N SER A 132 -6.20 -9.30 -10.73
CA SER A 132 -6.67 -10.57 -11.30
C SER A 132 -6.91 -11.56 -10.17
N ALA A 133 -8.11 -12.15 -10.13
CA ALA A 133 -8.54 -13.07 -9.07
C ALA A 133 -8.31 -12.53 -7.64
N GLY A 134 -8.53 -11.23 -7.43
CA GLY A 134 -8.35 -10.55 -6.15
C GLY A 134 -6.91 -10.17 -5.80
N LYS A 135 -5.93 -10.44 -6.66
CA LYS A 135 -4.51 -10.13 -6.45
C LYS A 135 -4.08 -8.95 -7.30
N LEU A 136 -3.26 -8.05 -6.73
CA LEU A 136 -2.69 -6.90 -7.44
C LEU A 136 -1.68 -7.38 -8.47
N VAL A 137 -2.00 -7.32 -9.76
CA VAL A 137 -1.09 -7.79 -10.82
C VAL A 137 -0.30 -6.67 -11.47
N ARG A 138 -0.76 -5.43 -11.36
CA ARG A 138 -0.05 -4.28 -11.94
C ARG A 138 -0.32 -2.98 -11.18
N LEU A 139 0.71 -2.15 -11.07
CA LEU A 139 0.62 -0.73 -10.80
C LEU A 139 1.15 0.04 -12.00
N VAL A 140 0.45 1.10 -12.42
CA VAL A 140 0.99 2.11 -13.34
C VAL A 140 0.98 3.45 -12.64
N GLU A 141 2.16 4.06 -12.52
CA GLU A 141 2.32 5.41 -12.02
C GLU A 141 2.37 6.39 -13.19
N LYS A 142 1.56 7.44 -13.12
CA LYS A 142 1.50 8.49 -14.12
C LYS A 142 1.65 9.86 -13.47
N ALA A 143 2.19 10.81 -14.20
CA ALA A 143 2.28 12.21 -13.77
C ALA A 143 1.81 13.18 -14.84
N ASP A 144 1.22 14.31 -14.44
CA ASP A 144 1.09 15.47 -15.34
C ASP A 144 2.41 16.26 -15.30
N THR A 145 3.27 16.01 -16.28
CA THR A 145 4.56 16.69 -16.42
C THR A 145 4.43 18.11 -17.01
N SER A 146 3.23 18.50 -17.45
CA SER A 146 2.99 19.80 -18.07
C SER A 146 2.53 20.87 -17.10
N VAL A 147 1.89 20.48 -15.99
CA VAL A 147 1.24 21.39 -15.04
C VAL A 147 0.13 22.24 -15.71
N THR A 148 -0.32 21.84 -16.90
CA THR A 148 -1.35 22.54 -17.69
C THR A 148 -2.70 21.80 -17.72
N GLY A 149 -2.82 20.68 -16.99
CA GLY A 149 -4.01 19.84 -17.02
C GLY A 149 -4.07 18.93 -18.25
N MET A 150 -2.91 18.63 -18.85
CA MET A 150 -2.83 17.56 -19.85
C MET A 150 -3.08 16.20 -19.17
N PRO A 151 -3.56 15.19 -19.93
CA PRO A 151 -3.66 13.84 -19.39
C PRO A 151 -2.31 13.37 -18.83
N PRO A 152 -2.28 12.73 -17.65
CA PRO A 152 -1.04 12.27 -17.06
C PRO A 152 -0.41 11.17 -17.93
N VAL A 153 0.91 11.22 -18.07
CA VAL A 153 1.70 10.26 -18.84
C VAL A 153 2.30 9.22 -17.90
N ALA A 154 2.38 7.96 -18.35
CA ALA A 154 2.96 6.90 -17.54
C ALA A 154 4.47 7.07 -17.40
N LEU A 155 4.96 6.99 -16.16
CA LEU A 155 6.37 7.07 -15.80
C LEU A 155 6.93 5.69 -15.48
N TYR A 156 6.24 4.97 -14.58
CA TYR A 156 6.63 3.64 -14.14
C TYR A 156 5.49 2.65 -14.27
N GLN A 157 5.84 1.42 -14.61
CA GLN A 157 4.93 0.27 -14.54
C GLN A 157 5.58 -0.83 -13.71
N TYR A 158 4.81 -1.43 -12.81
CA TYR A 158 5.21 -2.58 -12.02
C TYR A 158 4.29 -3.75 -12.34
N ASP A 159 4.82 -4.83 -12.89
CA ASP A 159 4.09 -6.08 -13.11
C ASP A 159 4.47 -7.10 -12.03
N TYR A 160 3.48 -7.52 -11.24
CA TYR A 160 3.68 -8.37 -10.07
C TYR A 160 3.44 -9.84 -10.36
N THR A 161 4.34 -10.69 -9.88
CA THR A 161 4.21 -12.15 -9.92
C THR A 161 4.07 -12.72 -8.52
N TYR A 162 3.14 -13.67 -8.36
CA TYR A 162 2.86 -14.31 -7.09
C TYR A 162 3.36 -15.75 -7.02
N THR A 163 3.81 -16.14 -5.82
CA THR A 163 3.85 -17.55 -5.40
C THR A 163 2.95 -17.71 -4.19
N GLY A 164 1.93 -18.57 -4.29
CA GLY A 164 0.88 -18.62 -3.28
C GLY A 164 0.19 -17.26 -3.16
N ASN A 165 0.19 -16.67 -1.96
CA ASN A 165 -0.44 -15.36 -1.68
C ASN A 165 0.57 -14.22 -1.44
N ASN A 166 1.83 -14.42 -1.83
CA ASN A 166 2.89 -13.40 -1.70
C ASN A 166 3.37 -12.96 -3.09
N ILE A 167 3.61 -11.66 -3.25
CA ILE A 167 4.26 -11.09 -4.45
C ILE A 167 5.75 -11.44 -4.40
N THR A 168 6.20 -12.45 -5.14
CA THR A 168 7.59 -12.90 -5.10
C THR A 168 8.52 -12.11 -6.02
N SER A 169 7.97 -11.42 -7.02
CA SER A 169 8.74 -10.51 -7.85
C SER A 169 7.89 -9.39 -8.43
N ALA A 170 8.53 -8.27 -8.75
CA ALA A 170 7.97 -7.20 -9.55
C ALA A 170 8.95 -6.89 -10.69
N VAL A 171 8.44 -6.76 -11.92
CA VAL A 171 9.22 -6.17 -13.01
C VAL A 171 8.85 -4.69 -13.07
N GLU A 172 9.83 -3.85 -12.77
CA GLU A 172 9.72 -2.40 -12.90
C GLU A 172 10.16 -2.02 -14.32
N LEU A 173 9.33 -1.24 -15.01
CA LEU A 173 9.62 -0.63 -16.29
C LEU A 173 9.62 0.89 -16.10
N ASP A 174 10.79 1.51 -16.27
CA ASP A 174 10.94 2.95 -16.44
C ASP A 174 10.65 3.29 -17.90
N ILE A 175 9.49 3.90 -18.12
CA ILE A 175 8.97 4.18 -19.46
C ILE A 175 9.75 5.32 -20.11
N GLU A 176 10.23 6.29 -19.32
CA GLU A 176 10.97 7.44 -19.83
C GLU A 176 12.40 7.04 -20.23
N ALA A 177 13.09 6.30 -19.38
CA ALA A 177 14.44 5.81 -19.64
C ALA A 177 14.46 4.58 -20.57
N ALA A 178 13.29 4.02 -20.90
CA ALA A 178 13.14 2.76 -21.64
C ALA A 178 14.00 1.62 -21.04
N SER A 179 14.00 1.53 -19.72
CA SER A 179 14.80 0.55 -18.97
C SER A 179 13.91 -0.29 -18.06
N SER A 180 14.41 -1.45 -17.63
CA SER A 180 13.66 -2.34 -16.74
C SER A 180 14.57 -2.99 -15.71
N ASP A 181 14.04 -3.20 -14.52
CA ASP A 181 14.69 -3.98 -13.46
C ASP A 181 13.71 -5.00 -12.86
N THR A 182 14.23 -6.02 -12.21
CA THR A 182 13.44 -7.05 -11.53
C THR A 182 13.73 -7.04 -10.04
N LEU A 183 12.71 -6.66 -9.27
CA LEU A 183 12.70 -6.78 -7.82
C LEU A 183 12.29 -8.19 -7.43
N ARG A 184 13.01 -8.80 -6.48
CA ARG A 184 12.71 -10.13 -5.94
C ARG A 184 12.53 -10.06 -4.43
N TYR A 185 11.49 -10.71 -3.94
CA TYR A 185 11.10 -10.66 -2.53
C TYR A 185 11.16 -12.05 -1.90
N GLN A 186 11.64 -12.11 -0.66
CA GLN A 186 11.53 -13.28 0.20
C GLN A 186 10.64 -12.96 1.40
N TYR A 187 10.10 -14.00 2.02
CA TYR A 187 9.08 -13.88 3.06
C TYR A 187 9.35 -14.81 4.23
N ASP A 188 8.90 -14.40 5.41
CA ASP A 188 8.74 -15.32 6.55
C ASP A 188 7.39 -16.06 6.48
N ASN A 189 7.06 -16.80 7.55
CA ASN A 189 5.77 -17.48 7.70
C ASN A 189 4.78 -16.68 8.58
N SER A 190 5.15 -15.48 9.03
CA SER A 190 4.33 -14.67 9.92
C SER A 190 3.34 -13.85 9.08
N SER A 191 2.17 -13.52 9.64
CA SER A 191 1.22 -12.65 8.94
C SER A 191 1.82 -11.26 8.71
N ASN A 192 1.53 -10.69 7.56
CA ASN A 192 1.94 -9.33 7.19
C ASN A 192 1.42 -8.27 8.20
N TYR A 193 2.33 -7.51 8.81
CA TYR A 193 2.01 -6.44 9.76
C TYR A 193 1.35 -5.21 9.13
N PHE A 194 1.44 -5.02 7.82
CA PHE A 194 0.94 -3.83 7.11
C PHE A 194 -0.33 -4.06 6.29
N LYS A 195 -0.96 -5.23 6.37
CA LYS A 195 -2.09 -5.68 5.52
C LYS A 195 -3.31 -4.73 5.50
N SER A 196 -3.41 -3.78 6.42
CA SER A 196 -4.49 -2.79 6.52
C SER A 196 -3.98 -1.36 6.74
N ARG A 197 -2.69 -1.09 6.51
CA ARG A 197 -2.07 0.21 6.83
C ARG A 197 -1.65 1.02 5.61
N LEU A 198 -1.99 0.56 4.40
CA LEU A 198 -1.77 1.32 3.18
C LEU A 198 -2.44 2.70 3.31
N LEU A 199 -1.73 3.76 2.90
CA LEU A 199 -2.10 5.19 3.06
C LEU A 199 -1.95 5.80 4.45
N THR A 200 -2.05 5.01 5.53
CA THR A 200 -1.97 5.55 6.90
C THR A 200 -0.60 5.37 7.53
N ASP A 201 0.14 4.32 7.16
CA ASP A 201 1.48 4.06 7.68
C ASP A 201 2.48 5.05 7.10
N ILE A 202 3.40 5.57 7.91
CA ILE A 202 4.44 6.48 7.44
C ILE A 202 5.30 5.83 6.33
N PHE A 203 5.60 4.53 6.45
CA PHE A 203 6.40 3.78 5.48
C PHE A 203 5.69 3.54 4.14
N LEU A 204 4.35 3.46 4.16
CA LEU A 204 3.52 3.12 2.99
C LEU A 204 2.62 4.27 2.54
N SER A 205 2.82 5.45 3.14
CA SER A 205 1.99 6.62 2.87
C SER A 205 2.26 7.19 1.47
N GLU A 206 3.47 7.02 0.97
CA GLU A 206 3.84 7.33 -0.40
C GLU A 206 3.72 6.04 -1.20
N ILE A 207 2.87 6.07 -2.23
CA ILE A 207 2.64 4.89 -3.07
C ILE A 207 3.88 4.69 -3.93
N ASN A 208 4.57 3.58 -3.70
CA ASN A 208 5.71 3.16 -4.48
C ASN A 208 5.53 1.70 -4.86
N GLY A 209 5.68 1.38 -6.16
CA GLY A 209 5.48 0.03 -6.65
C GLY A 209 6.40 -1.01 -6.03
N GLN A 210 7.59 -0.61 -5.59
CA GLN A 210 8.57 -1.46 -4.91
C GLN A 210 8.16 -1.81 -3.47
N THR A 211 7.40 -0.93 -2.79
CA THR A 211 6.98 -1.13 -1.39
C THR A 211 5.58 -1.75 -1.27
N LEU A 212 4.76 -1.76 -2.33
CA LEU A 212 3.43 -2.40 -2.30
C LEU A 212 3.44 -3.88 -1.84
N PRO A 213 4.45 -4.71 -2.13
CA PRO A 213 4.54 -6.07 -1.58
C PRO A 213 4.51 -6.13 -0.04
N PHE A 214 4.96 -5.09 0.65
CA PHE A 214 4.84 -5.00 2.11
C PHE A 214 3.38 -4.87 2.55
N ALA A 215 2.46 -4.36 1.73
CA ALA A 215 1.04 -4.21 2.07
C ALA A 215 0.16 -5.34 1.49
N PHE A 216 0.49 -5.83 0.30
CA PHE A 216 -0.37 -6.71 -0.49
C PHE A 216 -0.04 -8.21 -0.37
N SER A 217 1.13 -8.57 0.17
CA SER A 217 1.49 -9.97 0.42
C SER A 217 0.86 -10.51 1.72
N ALA A 218 0.68 -11.83 1.79
CA ALA A 218 0.14 -12.48 2.98
C ALA A 218 1.13 -12.50 4.16
N ASN A 219 2.42 -12.59 3.87
CA ASN A 219 3.50 -12.68 4.86
C ASN A 219 4.42 -11.45 4.86
N ASN A 220 5.26 -11.33 5.89
CA ASN A 220 6.21 -10.22 5.97
C ASN A 220 7.38 -10.40 5.01
N VAL A 221 7.76 -9.35 4.29
CA VAL A 221 8.95 -9.32 3.44
C VAL A 221 10.20 -9.40 4.33
N THR A 222 11.08 -10.36 4.10
CA THR A 222 12.36 -10.51 4.84
C THR A 222 13.59 -10.15 4.01
N SER A 223 13.42 -10.03 2.70
CA SER A 223 14.48 -9.59 1.79
C SER A 223 13.89 -8.97 0.54
N LEU A 224 14.55 -7.93 0.05
CA LEU A 224 14.32 -7.33 -1.26
C LEU A 224 15.66 -7.31 -2.02
N ALA A 225 15.70 -7.86 -3.24
CA ALA A 225 16.86 -7.80 -4.11
C ALA A 225 16.52 -7.06 -5.41
N GLN A 226 17.40 -6.15 -5.82
CA GLN A 226 17.26 -5.28 -7.00
C GLN A 226 18.65 -4.86 -7.51
N GLY A 227 18.86 -4.78 -8.83
CA GLY A 227 20.13 -4.27 -9.38
C GLY A 227 21.42 -5.03 -9.02
N GLY A 228 21.32 -6.20 -8.38
CA GLY A 228 22.45 -6.95 -7.83
C GLY A 228 22.67 -6.76 -6.33
N ASP A 229 22.02 -5.75 -5.74
CA ASP A 229 22.00 -5.52 -4.30
C ASP A 229 20.91 -6.36 -3.63
N THR A 230 21.05 -6.60 -2.33
CA THR A 230 20.08 -7.31 -1.51
C THR A 230 19.98 -6.65 -0.16
N PHE A 231 18.79 -6.16 0.16
CA PHE A 231 18.43 -5.55 1.43
C PHE A 231 17.79 -6.61 2.33
N ALA A 232 18.32 -6.78 3.53
CA ALA A 232 17.74 -7.61 4.57
C ALA A 232 16.69 -6.81 5.35
N ILE A 233 15.49 -7.36 5.46
CA ILE A 233 14.37 -6.73 6.16
C ILE A 233 14.06 -7.53 7.41
N SER A 234 13.99 -6.86 8.56
CA SER A 234 13.64 -7.53 9.81
C SER A 234 12.69 -6.70 10.66
N TYR A 235 11.98 -7.40 11.55
CA TYR A 235 10.92 -6.84 12.38
C TYR A 235 11.18 -7.20 13.84
N THR A 236 11.09 -6.23 14.73
CA THR A 236 11.05 -6.50 16.17
C THR A 236 9.63 -6.30 16.68
N LEU A 237 9.25 -7.15 17.63
CA LEU A 237 7.96 -7.07 18.30
C LEU A 237 8.16 -6.57 19.74
N ASP A 238 7.15 -5.90 20.28
CA ASP A 238 7.08 -5.63 21.72
C ASP A 238 6.66 -6.90 22.51
N ASP A 239 6.59 -6.77 23.84
CA ASP A 239 6.15 -7.82 24.76
C ASP A 239 4.69 -8.27 24.50
N LYS A 240 3.90 -7.42 23.85
CA LYS A 240 2.50 -7.66 23.46
C LYS A 240 2.34 -8.12 22.01
N LYS A 241 3.44 -8.42 21.33
CA LYS A 241 3.49 -8.89 19.95
C LYS A 241 3.03 -7.87 18.90
N ASN A 242 3.01 -6.57 19.23
CA ASN A 242 2.83 -5.53 18.22
C ASN A 242 4.15 -5.28 17.48
N LEU A 243 4.07 -4.96 16.18
CA LEU A 243 5.24 -4.51 15.40
C LEU A 243 5.84 -3.27 16.04
N ARG A 244 7.05 -3.38 16.62
CA ARG A 244 7.75 -2.30 17.31
C ARG A 244 8.76 -1.60 16.40
N GLU A 245 9.55 -2.33 15.63
CA GLU A 245 10.55 -1.74 14.74
C GLU A 245 10.60 -2.48 13.40
N LEU A 246 10.83 -1.71 12.34
CA LEU A 246 11.26 -2.18 11.02
C LEU A 246 12.73 -1.80 10.85
N LEU A 247 13.56 -2.78 10.51
CA LEU A 247 14.97 -2.57 10.22
C LEU A 247 15.29 -2.98 8.78
N VAL A 248 16.16 -2.20 8.13
CA VAL A 248 16.71 -2.45 6.80
C VAL A 248 18.22 -2.59 6.94
N ASP A 249 18.78 -3.73 6.54
CA ASP A 249 20.19 -4.09 6.73
C ASP A 249 20.69 -3.96 8.19
N GLY A 250 19.78 -4.20 9.14
CA GLY A 250 20.06 -4.07 10.57
C GLY A 250 20.01 -2.63 11.09
N GLU A 251 19.81 -1.64 10.22
CA GLU A 251 19.58 -0.25 10.62
C GLU A 251 18.11 0.01 10.90
N LEU A 252 17.81 0.75 11.96
CA LEU A 252 16.44 1.12 12.31
C LEU A 252 15.89 2.05 11.24
N ALA A 253 14.81 1.64 10.56
CA ALA A 253 14.13 2.44 9.56
C ALA A 253 12.87 3.10 10.15
N ILE A 254 12.02 2.33 10.84
CA ILE A 254 10.82 2.85 11.48
C ILE A 254 10.67 2.26 12.89
N ARG A 255 10.27 3.10 13.86
CA ARG A 255 9.81 2.66 15.18
C ARG A 255 8.34 3.00 15.39
N TYR A 256 7.58 2.06 15.93
CA TYR A 256 6.18 2.19 16.26
C TYR A 256 5.99 2.18 17.78
N THR A 257 5.13 3.06 18.29
CA THR A 257 4.74 3.13 19.70
C THR A 257 3.24 2.91 19.83
N TYR A 258 2.86 1.99 20.70
CA TYR A 258 1.46 1.67 20.99
C TYR A 258 1.07 2.09 22.39
N LYS A 259 -0.20 2.43 22.57
CA LYS A 259 -0.83 2.59 23.87
C LYS A 259 -1.82 1.46 24.06
N CYS A 260 -1.61 0.66 25.09
CA CYS A 260 -2.50 -0.45 25.43
C CYS A 260 -3.21 -0.13 26.74
N GLN A 261 -4.49 -0.49 26.81
CA GLN A 261 -5.30 -0.40 28.03
C GLN A 261 -5.26 -1.70 28.81
#